data_AF-A0A2H5W9P6-F1
#
_entry.id   AF-A0A2H5W9P6-F1
#
_cell.length_a   1.000
_cell.length_b   1.000
_cell.length_c   1.000
_cell.angle_alpha   90.00
_cell.angle_beta   90.00
_cell.angle_gamma   90.00
#
_symmetry.space_group_name_H-M   'P 1'
#
loop_
_entity.id
_entity.type
_entity.pdbx_description
1 polymer ?
#
loop_
_entity_poly.entity_id
_entity_poly.type
_entity_poly.pdbx_seq_one_letter_code
_entity_poly.pdbx_strand_id
1 'polypeptide(L)'
;MVWGRILEEARALYWEDYWKAARCDLLPAPLNVVVFDVAVNSGPGFALRMLQEVLGVSVTGRWDRRTQAALEALQPSDLRDVTERLLNLGERFYRQRVLTDPTQLRYWRGWLGRVARLREYCREFWGTLQ
;
A
#
# COMPACT_ATOMS: atom_id res chain seq x y z
N MET A 1 -22.59 22.99 -7.89
CA MET A 1 -21.34 23.78 -7.80
C MET A 1 -20.52 23.56 -6.52
N VAL A 2 -21.13 23.20 -5.37
CA VAL A 2 -20.39 22.92 -4.12
C VAL A 2 -19.68 21.56 -4.15
N TRP A 3 -20.34 20.52 -4.68
CA TRP A 3 -19.81 19.15 -4.73
C TRP A 3 -18.53 18.98 -5.55
N GLY A 4 -18.36 19.74 -6.64
CA GLY A 4 -17.13 19.67 -7.46
C GLY A 4 -15.89 20.20 -6.73
N ARG A 5 -16.03 21.27 -5.93
CA ARG A 5 -14.91 21.83 -5.16
C ARG A 5 -14.43 20.88 -4.06
N ILE A 6 -15.37 20.24 -3.36
CA ILE A 6 -15.06 19.28 -2.30
C ILE A 6 -14.29 18.06 -2.86
N LEU A 7 -14.65 17.59 -4.06
CA LEU A 7 -13.95 16.46 -4.69
C LEU A 7 -12.51 16.82 -5.09
N GLU A 8 -12.29 18.02 -5.63
CA GLU A 8 -10.93 18.48 -5.97
C GLU A 8 -10.07 18.71 -4.72
N GLU A 9 -10.64 19.30 -3.67
CA GLU A 9 -9.96 19.47 -2.38
C GLU A 9 -9.60 18.12 -1.75
N ALA A 10 -10.54 17.17 -1.75
CA ALA A 10 -10.27 15.82 -1.27
C ALA A 10 -9.18 15.15 -2.10
N ARG A 11 -9.21 15.27 -3.43
CA ARG A 11 -8.18 14.71 -4.30
C ARG A 11 -6.80 15.29 -4.01
N ALA A 12 -6.70 16.60 -3.82
CA ALA A 12 -5.44 17.27 -3.47
C ALA A 12 -4.90 16.77 -2.13
N LEU A 13 -5.77 16.61 -1.13
CA LEU A 13 -5.40 16.05 0.16
C LEU A 13 -4.90 14.60 0.03
N TYR A 14 -5.63 13.74 -0.67
CA TYR A 14 -5.21 12.35 -0.89
C TYR A 14 -3.87 12.25 -1.65
N TRP A 15 -3.66 13.16 -2.60
CA TRP A 15 -2.43 13.26 -3.34
C TRP A 15 -1.25 13.65 -2.45
N GLU A 16 -1.37 14.72 -1.67
CA GLU A 16 -0.26 15.19 -0.83
C GLU A 16 -0.05 14.31 0.42
N ASP A 17 -1.10 14.10 1.21
CA ASP A 17 -1.01 13.52 2.55
C ASP A 17 -0.83 12.00 2.55
N TYR A 18 -1.12 11.34 1.43
CA TYR A 18 -1.05 9.88 1.33
C TYR A 18 -0.20 9.43 0.16
N TRP A 19 -0.51 9.85 -1.07
CA TRP A 19 0.21 9.38 -2.26
C TRP A 19 1.66 9.85 -2.26
N LYS A 20 1.90 11.16 -2.17
CA LYS A 20 3.24 11.76 -2.11
C LYS A 20 3.95 11.45 -0.80
N ALA A 21 3.23 11.52 0.33
CA ALA A 21 3.80 11.20 1.65
C ALA A 21 4.31 9.76 1.74
N ALA A 22 3.63 8.78 1.13
CA ALA A 22 4.06 7.38 1.06
C ALA A 22 4.94 7.07 -0.16
N ARG A 23 5.28 8.10 -0.97
CA ARG A 23 6.12 7.98 -2.18
C ARG A 23 5.55 7.06 -3.25
N CYS A 24 4.22 6.93 -3.32
CA CYS A 24 3.53 6.13 -4.32
C CYS A 24 3.82 6.59 -5.77
N ASP A 25 4.16 7.86 -5.97
CA ASP A 25 4.57 8.42 -7.26
C ASP A 25 5.93 7.90 -7.77
N LEU A 26 6.75 7.36 -6.88
CA LEU A 26 8.06 6.77 -7.22
C LEU A 26 7.97 5.25 -7.40
N LEU A 27 6.85 4.64 -7.05
CA LEU A 27 6.66 3.20 -7.09
C LEU A 27 6.04 2.76 -8.43
N PRO A 28 6.49 1.65 -9.02
CA PRO A 28 5.86 1.09 -10.20
C PRO A 28 4.46 0.54 -9.87
N ALA A 29 3.57 0.55 -10.85
CA ALA A 29 2.30 -0.16 -10.75
C ALA A 29 2.51 -1.68 -10.83
N PRO A 30 1.74 -2.49 -10.09
CA PRO A 30 0.63 -2.12 -9.21
C PRO A 30 1.04 -1.88 -7.74
N LEU A 31 2.34 -1.95 -7.41
CA LEU A 31 2.85 -1.76 -6.06
C LEU A 31 2.47 -0.41 -5.46
N ASN A 32 2.49 0.66 -6.26
CA ASN A 32 2.07 1.99 -5.84
C ASN A 32 0.64 2.05 -5.27
N VAL A 33 -0.32 1.36 -5.89
CA VAL A 33 -1.72 1.29 -5.46
C VAL A 33 -1.84 0.50 -4.16
N VAL A 34 -1.11 -0.61 -4.03
CA VAL A 34 -1.10 -1.40 -2.78
C VAL A 34 -0.52 -0.59 -1.62
N VAL A 35 0.60 0.10 -1.82
CA VAL A 35 1.19 0.98 -0.80
C VAL A 35 0.25 2.14 -0.45
N PHE A 36 -0.45 2.70 -1.44
CA PHE A 36 -1.42 3.77 -1.23
C PHE A 36 -2.61 3.33 -0.37
N ASP A 37 -3.19 2.15 -0.60
CA ASP A 37 -4.28 1.63 0.26
C ASP A 37 -3.82 1.51 1.72
N VAL A 38 -2.60 1.02 1.95
CA VAL A 38 -2.03 0.95 3.29
C VAL A 38 -1.87 2.35 3.88
N ALA A 39 -1.34 3.30 3.10
CA ALA A 39 -1.12 4.66 3.55
C ALA A 39 -2.43 5.33 3.99
N VAL A 40 -3.50 5.19 3.22
CA VAL A 40 -4.82 5.74 3.55
C VAL A 40 -5.39 5.12 4.82
N ASN A 41 -5.20 3.82 5.04
CA ASN A 41 -5.82 3.11 6.15
C ASN A 41 -5.01 3.11 7.45
N SER A 42 -3.68 3.19 7.34
CA SER A 42 -2.75 3.01 8.47
C SER A 42 -1.69 4.11 8.57
N GLY A 43 -1.74 5.11 7.69
CA GLY A 43 -0.81 6.23 7.64
C GLY A 43 0.41 5.97 6.74
N PRO A 44 0.98 7.02 6.11
CA PRO A 44 2.12 6.90 5.20
C PRO A 44 3.36 6.27 5.84
N GLY A 45 3.68 6.65 7.09
CA GLY A 45 4.82 6.10 7.80
C GLY A 45 4.72 4.59 8.04
N PHE A 46 3.51 4.08 8.30
CA PHE A 46 3.28 2.64 8.43
C PHE A 46 3.38 1.92 7.09
N ALA A 47 2.84 2.51 6.02
CA ALA A 47 2.96 1.97 4.67
C ALA A 47 4.43 1.82 4.25
N LEU A 48 5.27 2.83 4.53
CA LEU A 48 6.70 2.77 4.28
C LEU A 48 7.41 1.69 5.11
N ARG A 49 7.00 1.45 6.36
CA ARG A 49 7.56 0.36 7.17
C ARG A 49 7.27 -1.00 6.53
N MET A 50 6.03 -1.23 6.10
CA MET A 50 5.65 -2.48 5.44
C MET A 50 6.38 -2.66 4.11
N LEU A 51 6.54 -1.59 3.32
CA LEU A 51 7.31 -1.61 2.09
C LEU A 51 8.78 -2.01 2.36
N GLN A 52 9.41 -1.40 3.36
CA GLN A 52 10.79 -1.71 3.74
C GLN A 52 10.95 -3.16 4.21
N GLU A 53 9.98 -3.69 4.96
CA GLU A 53 9.96 -5.10 5.37
C GLU A 53 9.95 -6.04 4.16
N VAL A 54 9.10 -5.78 3.16
CA VAL A 54 9.04 -6.64 1.96
C VAL A 54 10.23 -6.45 1.02
N LEU A 55 10.81 -5.25 0.96
CA LEU A 55 12.06 -4.99 0.25
C LEU A 55 13.30 -5.57 0.96
N GLY A 56 13.17 -6.03 2.21
CA GLY A 56 14.28 -6.61 2.97
C GLY A 56 15.33 -5.58 3.40
N VAL A 57 14.93 -4.31 3.55
CA VAL A 57 15.81 -3.23 4.03
C VAL A 57 15.47 -2.83 5.47
N SER A 58 16.32 -2.01 6.08
CA SER A 58 16.08 -1.49 7.42
C SER A 58 14.74 -0.74 7.52
N VAL A 59 13.92 -1.10 8.50
CA VAL A 59 12.57 -0.55 8.69
C VAL A 59 12.63 0.78 9.47
N THR A 60 12.80 1.88 8.76
CA THR A 60 12.88 3.24 9.33
C THR A 60 11.53 3.96 9.33
N GLY A 61 10.58 3.54 8.49
CA GLY A 61 9.30 4.21 8.27
C GLY A 61 9.41 5.56 7.55
N ARG A 62 10.56 5.81 6.92
CA ARG A 62 10.85 7.02 6.14
C ARG A 62 11.44 6.60 4.81
N TRP A 63 11.20 7.38 3.76
CA TRP A 63 11.91 7.18 2.50
C TRP A 63 13.39 7.53 2.67
N ASP A 64 14.26 6.54 2.50
CA ASP A 64 15.70 6.70 2.62
C ASP A 64 16.45 6.08 1.43
N ARG A 65 17.77 6.31 1.35
CA ARG A 65 18.61 5.82 0.24
C ARG A 65 18.56 4.30 0.09
N ARG A 66 18.36 3.55 1.17
CA ARG A 66 18.28 2.08 1.12
C ARG A 66 16.98 1.62 0.49
N THR A 67 15.88 2.28 0.86
CA THR A 67 14.57 2.05 0.26
C THR A 67 14.59 2.36 -1.24
N GLN A 68 15.17 3.51 -1.62
CA GLN A 68 15.35 3.88 -3.03
C GLN A 68 16.19 2.85 -3.80
N ALA A 69 17.37 2.49 -3.29
CA ALA A 69 18.26 1.56 -3.96
C ALA A 69 17.66 0.15 -4.10
N ALA A 70 16.92 -0.33 -3.08
CA ALA A 70 16.24 -1.62 -3.15
C ALA A 70 15.11 -1.62 -4.20
N LEU A 71 14.39 -0.51 -4.33
CA LEU A 71 13.38 -0.35 -5.37
C LEU A 71 14.00 -0.34 -6.77
N GLU A 72 15.08 0.41 -6.97
CA GLU A 72 15.80 0.50 -8.25
C GLU A 72 16.44 -0.83 -8.68
N ALA A 73 16.76 -1.70 -7.71
CA ALA A 73 17.32 -3.01 -7.99
C ALA A 73 16.27 -4.07 -8.39
N LEU A 74 14.97 -3.81 -8.19
CA LEU A 74 13.93 -4.77 -8.50
C LEU A 74 13.91 -5.10 -9.99
N GLN A 75 13.99 -6.39 -10.31
CA GLN A 75 13.66 -6.90 -11.63
C GLN A 75 12.14 -7.04 -11.77
N PRO A 76 11.61 -7.14 -13.01
CA PRO A 76 10.18 -7.32 -13.23
C PRO A 76 9.59 -8.54 -12.48
N SER A 77 10.35 -9.63 -12.34
CA SER A 77 9.95 -10.79 -11.54
C SER A 77 9.80 -10.46 -10.05
N ASP A 78 10.70 -9.63 -9.51
CA ASP A 78 10.71 -9.26 -8.10
C ASP A 78 9.53 -8.36 -7.74
N LEU A 79 9.10 -7.52 -8.68
CA LEU A 79 7.99 -6.58 -8.46
C LEU A 79 6.69 -7.33 -8.12
N ARG A 80 6.39 -8.43 -8.83
CA ARG A 80 5.21 -9.25 -8.55
C ARG A 80 5.30 -9.86 -7.15
N ASP A 81 6.46 -10.43 -6.81
CA ASP A 81 6.68 -11.08 -5.52
C ASP A 81 6.62 -10.09 -4.35
N VAL A 82 7.24 -8.92 -4.49
CA VAL A 82 7.19 -7.84 -3.49
C VAL A 82 5.76 -7.36 -3.28
N THR A 83 4.99 -7.20 -4.36
CA THR A 83 3.58 -6.79 -4.29
C THR A 83 2.73 -7.82 -3.54
N GLU A 84 2.88 -9.12 -3.88
CA GLU A 84 2.15 -10.19 -3.20
C GLU A 84 2.55 -10.33 -1.73
N ARG A 85 3.84 -10.17 -1.42
CA ARG A 85 4.33 -10.15 -0.03
C ARG A 85 3.74 -8.99 0.76
N LEU A 86 3.57 -7.81 0.15
CA LEU A 86 2.95 -6.65 0.80
C LEU A 86 1.46 -6.88 1.07
N LEU A 87 0.73 -7.48 0.12
CA LEU A 87 -0.68 -7.88 0.30
C LEU A 87 -0.84 -8.90 1.45
N ASN A 88 0.02 -9.92 1.48
CA ASN A 88 0.06 -10.91 2.54
C ASN A 88 0.37 -10.27 3.92
N LEU A 89 1.33 -9.34 3.94
CA LEU A 89 1.71 -8.60 5.14
C LEU A 89 0.55 -7.74 5.67
N GLY A 90 -0.15 -7.02 4.79
CA GLY A 90 -1.31 -6.21 5.15
C GLY A 90 -2.46 -7.05 5.72
N GLU A 91 -2.75 -8.20 5.10
CA GLU A 91 -3.77 -9.12 5.63
C GLU A 91 -3.39 -9.68 7.00
N ARG A 92 -2.12 -10.07 7.18
CA ARG A 92 -1.59 -10.54 8.47
C ARG A 92 -1.71 -9.46 9.54
N PHE A 93 -1.43 -8.20 9.21
CA PHE A 93 -1.58 -7.08 10.13
C PHE A 93 -3.04 -6.92 10.60
N TYR A 94 -4.02 -6.97 9.71
CA TYR A 94 -5.43 -6.88 10.09
C TYR A 94 -5.87 -8.04 10.98
N ARG A 95 -5.44 -9.28 10.65
CA ARG A 95 -5.66 -10.46 11.50
C ARG A 95 -5.09 -10.24 12.89
N GLN A 96 -3.85 -9.77 12.99
CA GLN A 96 -3.21 -9.56 14.28
C GLN A 96 -3.88 -8.44 15.10
N ARG A 97 -4.37 -7.38 14.45
CA ARG A 97 -5.14 -6.34 15.14
C ARG A 97 -6.40 -6.89 15.79
N VAL A 98 -7.14 -7.77 15.10
CA VAL A 98 -8.35 -8.40 15.66
C VAL A 98 -8.01 -9.35 16.81
N LEU A 99 -6.92 -10.12 16.69
CA LEU A 99 -6.46 -10.99 17.77
C LEU A 99 -6.01 -10.20 19.01
N THR A 100 -5.42 -9.03 18.81
CA THR A 100 -4.95 -8.15 19.90
C THR A 100 -6.10 -7.36 20.54
N ASP A 101 -7.04 -6.87 19.72
CA ASP A 101 -8.21 -6.10 20.15
C ASP A 101 -9.46 -6.61 19.40
N PRO A 102 -10.26 -7.48 20.03
CA PRO A 102 -11.47 -8.04 19.41
C PRO A 102 -12.51 -7.00 19.02
N THR A 103 -12.49 -5.78 19.57
CA THR A 103 -13.43 -4.72 19.17
C THR A 103 -13.23 -4.28 17.73
N GLN A 104 -12.05 -4.54 17.16
CA GLN A 104 -11.72 -4.26 15.76
C GLN A 104 -12.45 -5.20 14.78
N LEU A 105 -13.06 -6.30 15.25
CA LEU A 105 -13.78 -7.25 14.40
C LEU A 105 -14.87 -6.59 13.55
N ARG A 106 -15.45 -5.47 14.01
CA ARG A 106 -16.41 -4.66 13.24
C ARG A 106 -15.89 -4.18 11.88
N TYR A 107 -14.57 -4.01 11.72
CA TYR A 107 -13.93 -3.55 10.49
C TYR A 107 -13.44 -4.69 9.59
N TRP A 108 -13.46 -5.93 10.09
CA TRP A 108 -12.90 -7.11 9.45
C TRP A 108 -13.35 -7.31 8.00
N ARG A 109 -14.67 -7.27 7.76
CA ARG A 109 -15.24 -7.45 6.42
C ARG A 109 -14.74 -6.37 5.45
N GLY A 110 -14.63 -5.14 5.91
CA GLY A 110 -14.12 -4.02 5.11
C GLY A 110 -12.65 -4.20 4.75
N TRP A 111 -11.83 -4.55 5.73
CA TRP A 111 -10.39 -4.78 5.54
C TRP A 111 -10.11 -5.92 4.57
N LEU A 112 -10.72 -7.09 4.77
CA LEU A 112 -10.53 -8.23 3.86
C LEU A 112 -11.11 -7.97 2.47
N GLY A 113 -12.25 -7.29 2.38
CA GLY A 113 -12.83 -6.91 1.09
C GLY A 113 -11.90 -6.01 0.27
N ARG A 114 -11.16 -5.10 0.91
CA ARG A 114 -10.14 -4.28 0.22
C ARG A 114 -8.96 -5.12 -0.24
N VAL A 115 -8.41 -5.98 0.61
CA VAL A 115 -7.30 -6.87 0.21
C VAL A 115 -7.70 -7.75 -0.97
N ALA A 116 -8.92 -8.29 -0.97
CA ALA A 116 -9.44 -9.09 -2.07
C ALA A 116 -9.52 -8.29 -3.39
N ARG A 117 -10.05 -7.06 -3.35
CA ARG A 117 -10.10 -6.16 -4.51
C ARG A 117 -8.71 -5.75 -5.00
N LEU A 118 -7.77 -5.51 -4.11
CA LEU A 118 -6.39 -5.21 -4.50
C LEU A 118 -5.71 -6.40 -5.17
N ARG A 119 -5.93 -7.62 -4.68
CA ARG A 119 -5.45 -8.85 -5.33
C ARG A 119 -6.06 -9.01 -6.72
N GLU A 120 -7.35 -8.73 -6.88
CA GLU A 120 -8.01 -8.73 -8.18
C GLU A 120 -7.40 -7.72 -9.14
N TYR A 121 -7.27 -6.46 -8.71
CA TYR A 121 -6.58 -5.42 -9.48
C TYR A 121 -5.16 -5.83 -9.89
N CYS A 122 -4.37 -6.41 -8.98
CA CYS A 122 -3.02 -6.89 -9.31
C CYS A 122 -3.06 -8.02 -10.34
N ARG A 123 -3.98 -8.99 -10.21
CA ARG A 123 -4.13 -10.08 -11.18
C ARG A 123 -4.50 -9.56 -12.57
N GLU A 124 -5.43 -8.62 -12.65
CA GLU A 124 -5.83 -7.99 -13.91
C GLU A 124 -4.65 -7.23 -14.53
N PHE A 125 -3.95 -6.41 -13.73
CA PHE A 125 -2.76 -5.69 -14.18
C PHE A 125 -1.72 -6.64 -14.79
N TRP A 126 -1.40 -7.75 -14.11
CA TRP A 126 -0.46 -8.75 -14.63
C TRP A 126 -0.98 -9.51 -15.86
N GLY A 127 -2.29 -9.74 -15.96
CA GLY A 127 -2.91 -10.38 -17.12
C GLY A 127 -2.88 -9.51 -18.38
N THR A 128 -2.87 -8.18 -18.24
CA THR A 128 -2.76 -7.24 -19.38
C THR A 128 -1.36 -7.08 -19.96
N LEU A 129 -0.33 -7.62 -19.27
CA LEU A 129 1.08 -7.53 -19.68
C LEU A 129 1.59 -8.79 -20.41
N GLN A 130 0.71 -9.76 -20.65
CA GLN A 130 0.99 -10.97 -21.45
C GLN A 130 0.68 -10.75 -22.93
#